data_AF-A0A2K2DBZ0-F1
#
_entry.id   AF-A0A2K2DBZ0-F1
#
_cell.length_a   1.000
_cell.length_b   1.000
_cell.length_c   1.000
_cell.angle_alpha   90.00
_cell.angle_beta   90.00
_cell.angle_gamma   90.00
#
_symmetry.space_group_name_H-M   'P 1'
#
loop_
_entity.id
_entity.type
_entity.pdbx_description
1 polymer ?
#
loop_
_entity_poly.entity_id
_entity_poly.type
_entity_poly.pdbx_seq_one_letter_code
_entity_poly.pdbx_strand_id
1 'polypeptide(L)'
;MGVSEKSGGITENNIDQMYDSLQSIQKTRDDLLHEHHILAERSAQCDMDIQTILSEGKMTRTVKSIIDKYKNTGSNMAEVVNSSCSGGDGQTLTTKRIKLREAPLLRNKCQELDEISRDSNWILPRYTVLPSEDGMFQTSVHLRGVDFDLSIEGGLRMTPQEARLSGAANMILELSRQAEEEKSEDESTISGVA
;
A
#
# COMPACT_ATOMS: atom_id res chain seq x y z
N MET A 1 3.36 -34.06 -54.38
CA MET A 1 4.05 -32.91 -53.78
C MET A 1 3.11 -32.38 -52.70
N GLY A 2 3.33 -32.72 -51.44
CA GLY A 2 2.51 -32.28 -50.32
C GLY A 2 3.45 -31.65 -49.30
N VAL A 3 3.50 -30.33 -49.29
CA VAL A 3 4.33 -29.57 -48.34
C VAL A 3 3.56 -29.54 -47.03
N SER A 4 4.07 -30.24 -46.03
CA SER A 4 3.57 -30.20 -44.67
C SER A 4 4.10 -28.92 -44.01
N GLU A 5 3.24 -27.93 -43.84
CA GLU A 5 3.57 -26.71 -43.10
C GLU A 5 3.63 -27.03 -41.59
N LYS A 6 4.80 -26.76 -41.02
CA LYS A 6 5.13 -27.03 -39.62
C LYS A 6 4.65 -25.84 -38.78
N SER A 7 3.41 -25.89 -38.31
CA SER A 7 2.76 -24.89 -37.44
C SER A 7 3.26 -24.97 -35.98
N GLY A 8 4.56 -24.80 -35.74
CA GLY A 8 5.16 -24.92 -34.40
C GLY A 8 5.64 -23.63 -33.74
N GLY A 9 5.85 -22.54 -34.49
CA GLY A 9 6.62 -21.37 -33.99
C GLY A 9 5.83 -20.12 -33.61
N ILE A 10 4.52 -20.05 -33.90
CA ILE A 10 3.74 -18.82 -33.71
C ILE A 10 3.18 -18.70 -32.29
N THR A 11 2.91 -19.82 -31.62
CA THR A 11 2.27 -19.87 -30.30
C THR A 11 3.20 -19.50 -29.15
N GLU A 12 4.47 -19.89 -29.19
CA GLU A 12 5.43 -19.65 -28.11
C GLU A 12 5.76 -18.15 -27.99
N ASN A 13 6.03 -17.48 -29.12
CA ASN A 13 6.29 -16.04 -29.18
C ASN A 13 5.12 -15.17 -28.68
N ASN A 14 3.87 -15.59 -28.92
CA ASN A 14 2.68 -14.88 -28.45
C ASN A 14 2.46 -15.04 -26.93
N ILE A 15 2.85 -16.19 -26.37
CA ILE A 15 2.75 -16.46 -24.93
C ILE A 15 3.78 -15.62 -24.17
N ASP A 16 5.03 -15.58 -24.65
CA ASP A 16 6.08 -14.76 -24.05
C ASP A 16 5.71 -13.26 -24.07
N GLN A 17 5.21 -12.77 -25.22
CA GLN A 17 4.74 -11.39 -25.34
C GLN A 17 3.60 -11.07 -24.37
N MET A 18 2.70 -12.02 -24.13
CA MET A 18 1.60 -11.86 -23.17
C MET A 18 2.13 -11.72 -21.73
N TYR A 19 3.07 -12.57 -21.32
CA TYR A 19 3.67 -12.51 -19.99
C TYR A 19 4.50 -11.24 -19.77
N ASP A 20 5.28 -10.82 -20.76
CA ASP A 20 6.04 -9.55 -20.72
C ASP A 20 5.09 -8.34 -20.57
N SER A 21 3.97 -8.37 -21.29
CA SER A 21 2.94 -7.31 -21.21
C SER A 21 2.27 -7.30 -19.83
N LEU A 22 1.94 -8.47 -19.29
CA LEU A 22 1.36 -8.61 -17.96
C LEU A 22 2.33 -8.07 -16.88
N GLN A 23 3.61 -8.45 -16.95
CA GLN A 23 4.62 -7.98 -16.02
C GLN A 23 4.79 -6.45 -16.09
N SER A 24 4.75 -5.89 -17.30
CA SER A 24 4.84 -4.44 -17.51
C SER A 24 3.65 -3.70 -16.87
N ILE A 25 2.43 -4.22 -17.06
CA ILE A 25 1.21 -3.65 -16.46
C ILE A 25 1.26 -3.73 -14.93
N GLN A 26 1.68 -4.87 -14.38
CA GLN A 26 1.82 -5.08 -12.94
C GLN A 26 2.81 -4.07 -12.34
N LYS A 27 3.98 -3.88 -13.00
CA LYS A 27 4.97 -2.89 -12.56
C LYS A 27 4.40 -1.47 -12.56
N THR A 28 3.74 -1.06 -13.64
CA THR A 28 3.11 0.27 -13.72
C THR A 28 2.05 0.46 -12.62
N ARG A 29 1.24 -0.56 -12.35
CA ARG A 29 0.24 -0.53 -11.27
C ARG A 29 0.92 -0.35 -9.90
N ASP A 30 1.97 -1.10 -9.63
CA ASP A 30 2.66 -1.08 -8.33
C ASP A 30 3.33 0.29 -8.09
N ASP A 31 3.94 0.87 -9.14
CA ASP A 31 4.50 2.23 -9.09
C ASP A 31 3.40 3.27 -8.79
N LEU A 32 2.24 3.20 -9.47
CA LEU A 32 1.12 4.10 -9.23
C LEU A 32 0.53 3.98 -7.83
N LEU A 33 0.42 2.75 -7.30
CA LEU A 33 -0.08 2.52 -5.94
C LEU A 33 0.89 3.04 -4.89
N HIS A 34 2.20 2.90 -5.11
CA HIS A 34 3.21 3.47 -4.23
C HIS A 34 3.07 4.99 -4.12
N GLU A 35 3.00 5.69 -5.25
CA GLU A 35 2.81 7.14 -5.30
C GLU A 35 1.48 7.56 -4.67
N HIS A 36 0.40 6.84 -4.97
CA HIS A 36 -0.91 7.09 -4.37
C HIS A 36 -0.86 7.02 -2.85
N HIS A 37 -0.18 6.02 -2.27
CA HIS A 37 -0.06 5.90 -0.81
C HIS A 37 0.72 7.07 -0.19
N ILE A 38 1.82 7.49 -0.81
CA ILE A 38 2.59 8.65 -0.34
C ILE A 38 1.73 9.91 -0.36
N LEU A 39 0.98 10.12 -1.45
CA LEU A 39 0.09 11.28 -1.59
C LEU A 39 -1.07 11.23 -0.60
N ALA A 40 -1.68 10.06 -0.39
CA ALA A 40 -2.76 9.89 0.56
C ALA A 40 -2.31 10.15 2.01
N GLU A 41 -1.14 9.66 2.43
CA GLU A 41 -0.58 9.94 3.76
C GLU A 41 -0.31 11.44 3.95
N ARG A 42 0.23 12.11 2.93
CA ARG A 42 0.44 13.57 2.96
C ARG A 42 -0.87 14.34 3.01
N SER A 43 -1.88 13.90 2.26
CA SER A 43 -3.22 14.48 2.27
C SER A 43 -3.83 14.40 3.68
N ALA A 44 -3.81 13.22 4.29
CA ALA A 44 -4.32 13.03 5.64
C ALA A 44 -3.59 13.94 6.65
N GLN A 45 -2.29 14.12 6.50
CA GLN A 45 -1.53 15.06 7.35
C GLN A 45 -1.94 16.52 7.12
N CYS A 46 -2.19 16.93 5.87
CA CYS A 46 -2.72 18.27 5.58
C CYS A 46 -4.10 18.46 6.22
N ASP A 47 -4.98 17.48 6.11
CA ASP A 47 -6.32 17.53 6.70
C ASP A 47 -6.24 17.66 8.23
N MET A 48 -5.34 16.90 8.87
CA MET A 48 -5.04 17.01 10.31
C MET A 48 -4.54 18.41 10.70
N ASP A 49 -3.59 18.94 9.94
CA ASP A 49 -3.00 20.26 10.21
C ASP A 49 -4.06 21.38 10.05
N ILE A 50 -4.94 21.28 9.03
CA ILE A 50 -6.07 22.19 8.82
C ILE A 50 -7.03 22.12 10.00
N GLN A 51 -7.45 20.91 10.39
CA GLN A 51 -8.34 20.72 11.54
C GLN A 51 -7.72 21.27 12.82
N THR A 52 -6.43 21.04 13.04
CA THR A 52 -5.71 21.56 14.21
C THR A 52 -5.75 23.09 14.26
N ILE A 53 -5.49 23.76 13.13
CA ILE A 53 -5.55 25.23 13.06
C ILE A 53 -6.97 25.74 13.37
N LEU A 54 -7.99 25.13 12.77
CA LEU A 54 -9.38 25.54 12.93
C LEU A 54 -9.86 25.33 14.37
N SER A 55 -9.52 24.19 14.99
CA SER A 55 -9.93 23.82 16.34
C SER A 55 -9.27 24.67 17.42
N GLU A 56 -8.01 25.07 17.26
CA GLU A 56 -7.34 25.91 18.26
C GLU A 56 -7.89 27.35 18.30
N GLY A 57 -8.37 27.87 17.17
CA GLY A 57 -9.04 29.18 17.06
C GLY A 57 -8.17 30.41 17.39
N LYS A 58 -6.88 30.23 17.71
CA LYS A 58 -5.93 31.30 18.05
C LYS A 58 -4.50 30.93 17.66
N MET A 59 -3.63 31.94 17.61
CA MET A 59 -2.23 31.78 17.19
C MET A 59 -1.34 31.17 18.28
N THR A 60 -1.44 29.85 18.51
CA THR A 60 -0.61 29.13 19.49
C THR A 60 0.78 28.78 18.94
N ARG A 61 1.61 28.09 19.75
CA ARG A 61 2.88 27.53 19.32
C ARG A 61 2.69 26.44 18.25
N THR A 62 1.67 25.59 18.38
CA THR A 62 1.36 24.53 17.41
C THR A 62 0.98 25.13 16.07
N VAL A 63 0.04 26.08 16.05
CA VAL A 63 -0.38 26.79 14.83
C VAL A 63 0.80 27.51 14.17
N LYS A 64 1.67 28.17 14.93
CA LYS A 64 2.90 28.79 14.39
C LYS A 64 3.80 27.75 13.71
N SER A 65 4.02 26.61 14.36
CA SER A 65 4.84 25.52 13.81
C SER A 65 4.25 24.96 12.51
N ILE A 66 2.94 24.79 12.45
CA ILE A 66 2.25 24.32 11.24
C ILE A 66 2.38 25.36 10.12
N ILE A 67 2.11 26.64 10.40
CA ILE A 67 2.25 27.71 9.41
C ILE A 67 3.69 27.78 8.86
N ASP A 68 4.70 27.67 9.72
CA ASP A 68 6.10 27.72 9.31
C ASP A 68 6.51 26.49 8.49
N LYS A 69 5.96 25.31 8.77
CA LYS A 69 6.12 24.10 7.95
C LYS A 69 5.72 24.36 6.50
N TYR A 70 4.57 24.99 6.25
CA TYR A 70 4.07 25.22 4.88
C TYR A 70 4.66 26.44 4.17
N LYS A 71 5.14 27.46 4.92
CA LYS A 71 5.86 28.60 4.33
C LYS A 71 7.10 28.16 3.53
N ASN A 72 7.80 27.15 4.03
CA ASN A 72 9.03 26.65 3.40
C ASN A 72 8.76 25.67 2.26
N THR A 73 7.58 25.05 2.21
CA THR A 73 7.20 24.08 1.18
C THR A 73 6.70 24.74 -0.11
N GLY A 74 6.11 25.94 -0.02
CA GLY A 74 5.49 26.64 -1.15
C GLY A 74 6.43 27.03 -2.31
N SER A 75 7.74 26.90 -2.16
CA SER A 75 8.73 27.16 -3.22
C SER A 75 9.08 25.93 -4.08
N ASN A 76 8.73 24.70 -3.67
CA ASN A 76 9.26 23.46 -4.25
C ASN A 76 8.20 22.56 -4.94
N MET A 77 7.01 23.08 -5.24
CA MET A 77 5.93 22.27 -5.85
C MET A 77 6.23 21.76 -7.27
N ALA A 78 7.27 22.28 -7.94
CA ALA A 78 7.72 21.79 -9.25
C ALA A 78 8.53 20.47 -9.20
N GLU A 79 8.99 20.05 -8.01
CA GLU A 79 9.89 18.91 -7.88
C GLU A 79 9.16 17.58 -7.64
N VAL A 80 7.92 17.63 -7.12
CA VAL A 80 7.16 16.43 -6.75
C VAL A 80 6.65 15.64 -7.95
N VAL A 81 6.55 16.25 -9.13
CA VAL A 81 6.11 15.56 -10.37
C VAL A 81 7.29 15.12 -11.25
N ASN A 82 8.50 15.63 -10.98
CA ASN A 82 9.70 15.34 -11.79
C ASN A 82 10.79 14.55 -11.06
N SER A 83 10.49 13.96 -9.89
CA SER A 83 11.41 13.00 -9.26
C SER A 83 11.31 11.63 -9.95
N SER A 84 11.70 11.62 -11.23
CA SER A 84 12.54 10.52 -11.71
C SER A 84 13.82 10.57 -10.88
N CYS A 85 14.22 9.43 -10.32
CA CYS A 85 15.47 9.23 -9.58
C CYS A 85 16.61 10.14 -10.06
N SER A 86 16.94 11.19 -9.30
CA SER A 86 18.18 11.96 -9.45
C SER A 86 18.45 12.72 -8.16
N GLY A 87 19.69 12.60 -7.66
CA GLY A 87 20.08 12.99 -6.31
C GLY A 87 20.40 14.47 -6.09
N GLY A 88 20.48 14.80 -4.79
CA GLY A 88 21.05 16.02 -4.21
C GLY A 88 20.01 17.07 -3.81
N ASP A 89 19.93 17.65 -2.61
CA ASP A 89 20.49 17.43 -1.28
C ASP A 89 19.68 18.34 -0.36
N GLY A 90 19.19 17.86 0.79
CA GLY A 90 18.42 18.73 1.68
C GLY A 90 17.86 18.18 2.98
N GLN A 91 18.13 16.93 3.35
CA GLN A 91 18.19 16.50 4.75
C GLN A 91 19.36 15.55 4.85
N THR A 92 20.22 15.78 5.84
CA THR A 92 21.32 14.90 6.20
C THR A 92 20.75 13.56 6.64
N LEU A 93 20.37 12.73 5.66
CA LEU A 93 20.22 11.30 5.84
C LEU A 93 21.62 10.86 6.20
N THR A 94 21.87 10.60 7.48
CA THR A 94 23.02 9.80 7.85
C THR A 94 22.88 8.53 7.03
N THR A 95 23.69 8.38 6.00
CA THR A 95 23.84 7.17 5.20
C THR A 95 24.50 6.12 6.08
N LYS A 96 23.82 5.73 7.16
CA LYS A 96 24.07 4.48 7.83
C LYS A 96 23.63 3.44 6.82
N ARG A 97 24.61 2.85 6.12
CA ARG A 97 24.41 1.61 5.36
C ARG A 97 23.53 0.71 6.22
N ILE A 98 22.31 0.44 5.74
CA ILE A 98 21.42 -0.53 6.36
C ILE A 98 22.22 -1.82 6.42
N LYS A 99 22.55 -2.26 7.63
CA LYS A 99 23.39 -3.46 7.80
C LYS A 99 22.58 -4.64 7.27
N LEU A 100 23.25 -5.59 6.60
CA LEU A 100 22.64 -6.82 6.06
C LEU A 100 21.78 -7.58 7.10
N ARG A 101 22.04 -7.37 8.39
CA ARG A 101 21.27 -7.91 9.52
C ARG A 101 19.91 -7.26 9.79
N GLU A 102 19.64 -6.07 9.24
CA GLU A 102 18.37 -5.35 9.39
C GLU A 102 17.44 -5.52 8.18
N ALA A 103 17.96 -5.99 7.04
CA ALA A 103 17.18 -6.17 5.81
C ALA A 103 16.00 -7.16 5.93
N PRO A 104 16.13 -8.30 6.65
CA PRO A 104 14.99 -9.21 6.88
C PRO A 104 14.02 -8.73 7.99
N LEU A 105 14.42 -7.75 8.81
CA LEU A 105 13.63 -7.24 9.95
C LEU A 105 12.67 -6.11 9.56
N LEU A 106 12.73 -5.64 8.31
CA LEU A 106 11.94 -4.51 7.82
C LEU A 106 10.82 -4.92 6.86
N ARG A 107 10.40 -6.20 6.85
CA ARG A 107 9.20 -6.60 6.09
C ARG A 107 7.98 -6.02 6.79
N ASN A 108 7.52 -4.90 6.26
CA ASN A 108 6.40 -4.19 6.86
C ASN A 108 5.08 -4.89 6.48
N LYS A 109 4.04 -4.72 7.30
CA LYS A 109 2.78 -5.46 7.11
C LYS A 109 2.08 -5.14 5.79
N CYS A 110 2.29 -3.96 5.22
CA CYS A 110 1.78 -3.64 3.89
C CYS A 110 2.45 -4.48 2.81
N GLN A 111 3.78 -4.61 2.84
CA GLN A 111 4.53 -5.46 1.90
C GLN A 111 4.11 -6.93 2.00
N GLU A 112 3.88 -7.41 3.22
CA GLU A 112 3.37 -8.77 3.45
C GLU A 112 2.00 -8.98 2.80
N LEU A 113 1.06 -8.05 2.99
CA LEU A 113 -0.26 -8.13 2.39
C LEU A 113 -0.20 -8.02 0.85
N ASP A 114 0.69 -7.17 0.32
CA ASP A 114 0.90 -7.05 -1.12
C ASP A 114 1.45 -8.35 -1.73
N GLU A 115 2.38 -9.01 -1.05
CA GLU A 115 2.93 -10.31 -1.46
C GLU A 115 1.85 -11.41 -1.45
N ILE A 116 1.07 -11.53 -0.36
CA ILE A 116 -0.07 -12.46 -0.28
C ILE A 116 -1.04 -12.24 -1.45
N SER A 117 -1.36 -10.97 -1.73
CA SER A 117 -2.27 -10.60 -2.80
C SER A 117 -1.73 -10.96 -4.19
N ARG A 118 -0.42 -10.78 -4.43
CA ARG A 118 0.22 -11.17 -5.69
C ARG A 118 0.22 -12.69 -5.87
N ASP A 119 0.61 -13.43 -4.84
CA ASP A 119 0.68 -14.90 -4.89
C ASP A 119 -0.70 -15.52 -5.14
N SER A 120 -1.76 -14.85 -4.67
CA SER A 120 -3.15 -15.29 -4.82
C SER A 120 -3.87 -14.68 -6.03
N ASN A 121 -3.18 -13.89 -6.87
CA ASN A 121 -3.73 -13.18 -8.03
C ASN A 121 -4.91 -12.22 -7.69
N TRP A 122 -4.91 -11.66 -6.48
CA TRP A 122 -5.92 -10.70 -6.04
C TRP A 122 -5.60 -9.28 -6.51
N ILE A 123 -6.60 -8.39 -6.43
CA ILE A 123 -6.37 -6.97 -6.60
C ILE A 123 -5.59 -6.47 -5.37
N LEU A 124 -4.51 -5.73 -5.58
CA LEU A 124 -3.71 -5.17 -4.48
C LEU A 124 -4.57 -4.32 -3.53
N PRO A 125 -4.26 -4.36 -2.22
CA PRO A 125 -5.03 -3.65 -1.21
C PRO A 125 -5.02 -2.14 -1.45
N ARG A 126 -6.17 -1.50 -1.24
CA ARG A 126 -6.33 -0.05 -1.27
C ARG A 126 -6.47 0.50 0.13
N TYR A 127 -5.66 1.50 0.46
CA TYR A 127 -5.63 2.12 1.77
C TYR A 127 -6.21 3.52 1.70
N THR A 128 -7.13 3.82 2.61
CA THR A 128 -7.66 5.17 2.85
C THR A 128 -7.30 5.57 4.26
N VAL A 129 -6.50 6.64 4.41
CA VAL A 129 -6.07 7.15 5.72
C VAL A 129 -6.75 8.48 5.98
N LEU A 130 -7.40 8.62 7.14
CA LEU A 130 -8.11 9.83 7.52
C LEU A 130 -7.71 10.27 8.94
N PRO A 131 -7.68 11.58 9.22
CA PRO A 131 -7.57 12.09 10.57
C PRO A 131 -8.83 11.79 11.39
N SER A 132 -8.65 11.56 12.69
CA SER A 132 -9.69 11.44 13.71
C SER A 132 -9.73 12.70 14.57
N GLU A 133 -10.88 12.95 15.21
CA GLU A 133 -11.12 14.11 16.08
C GLU A 133 -10.10 14.21 17.24
N ASP A 134 -9.56 13.08 17.69
CA ASP A 134 -8.59 13.00 18.79
C ASP A 134 -7.15 13.39 18.38
N GLY A 135 -6.94 13.88 17.16
CA GLY A 135 -5.60 14.20 16.63
C GLY A 135 -4.79 12.96 16.22
N MET A 136 -5.46 11.83 16.02
CA MET A 136 -4.88 10.56 15.57
C MET A 136 -5.29 10.24 14.12
N PHE A 137 -4.72 9.20 13.55
CA PHE A 137 -5.04 8.71 12.20
C PHE A 137 -5.67 7.33 12.26
N GLN A 138 -6.67 7.10 11.42
CA GLN A 138 -7.27 5.80 11.19
C GLN A 138 -7.14 5.42 9.72
N THR A 139 -6.98 4.13 9.45
CA THR A 139 -6.93 3.61 8.09
C THR A 139 -8.07 2.63 7.85
N SER A 140 -8.71 2.71 6.70
CA SER A 140 -9.51 1.62 6.13
C SER A 140 -8.71 0.94 5.02
N VAL A 141 -8.67 -0.39 5.05
CA VAL A 141 -8.04 -1.24 4.03
C VAL A 141 -9.13 -1.99 3.31
N HIS A 142 -9.12 -1.92 1.99
CA HIS A 142 -10.04 -2.65 1.14
C HIS A 142 -9.26 -3.65 0.28
N LEU A 143 -9.71 -4.90 0.28
CA LEU A 143 -9.07 -5.99 -0.46
C LEU A 143 -10.14 -6.83 -1.16
N ARG A 144 -9.93 -7.10 -2.45
CA ARG A 144 -10.86 -7.86 -3.28
C ARG A 144 -10.17 -9.07 -3.89
N GLY A 145 -10.68 -10.24 -3.54
CA GLY A 145 -10.39 -11.53 -4.16
C GLY A 145 -11.37 -11.85 -5.29
N VAL A 146 -11.33 -13.10 -5.75
CA VAL A 146 -12.27 -13.60 -6.79
C VAL A 146 -13.65 -13.89 -6.19
N ASP A 147 -13.65 -14.29 -4.94
CA ASP A 147 -14.74 -14.87 -4.16
C ASP A 147 -15.12 -14.01 -2.94
N PHE A 148 -14.29 -13.04 -2.58
CA PHE A 148 -14.54 -12.15 -1.44
C PHE A 148 -14.27 -10.68 -1.77
N ASP A 149 -14.93 -9.80 -1.01
CA ASP A 149 -14.66 -8.37 -0.98
C ASP A 149 -14.68 -7.89 0.48
N LEU A 150 -13.52 -7.51 1.01
CA LEU A 150 -13.31 -7.23 2.43
C LEU A 150 -12.90 -5.77 2.66
N SER A 151 -13.39 -5.21 3.75
CA SER A 151 -12.95 -3.91 4.26
C SER A 151 -12.75 -3.98 5.76
N ILE A 152 -11.58 -3.55 6.22
CA ILE A 152 -11.20 -3.57 7.63
C ILE A 152 -10.57 -2.25 8.04
N GLU A 153 -10.91 -1.81 9.25
CA GLU A 153 -10.26 -0.68 9.89
C GLU A 153 -8.98 -1.10 10.63
N GLY A 154 -7.95 -0.28 10.49
CA GLY A 154 -6.77 -0.29 11.36
C GLY A 154 -7.06 0.40 12.69
N GLY A 155 -6.16 0.19 13.65
CA GLY A 155 -6.19 0.92 14.92
C GLY A 155 -5.82 2.39 14.75
N LEU A 156 -6.24 3.23 15.70
CA LEU A 156 -5.84 4.62 15.79
C LEU A 156 -4.33 4.74 16.05
N ARG A 157 -3.63 5.57 15.27
CA ARG A 157 -2.17 5.78 15.38
C ARG A 157 -1.79 7.26 15.31
N MET A 158 -0.58 7.59 15.74
CA MET A 158 -0.10 8.97 15.77
C MET A 158 0.36 9.47 14.40
N THR A 159 0.68 8.56 13.48
CA THR A 159 1.11 8.90 12.12
C THR A 159 0.26 8.19 11.06
N PRO A 160 0.07 8.78 9.88
CA PRO A 160 -0.63 8.14 8.77
C PRO A 160 -0.02 6.78 8.38
N GLN A 161 1.31 6.71 8.37
CA GLN A 161 2.06 5.50 8.03
C GLN A 161 1.79 4.37 9.02
N GLU A 162 1.82 4.64 10.33
CA GLU A 162 1.51 3.64 11.35
C GLU A 162 0.06 3.16 11.26
N ALA A 163 -0.89 4.06 10.99
CA ALA A 163 -2.29 3.69 10.80
C ALA A 163 -2.43 2.72 9.62
N ARG A 164 -1.72 3.00 8.51
CA ARG A 164 -1.68 2.13 7.33
C ARG A 164 -1.11 0.74 7.66
N LEU A 165 0.02 0.68 8.36
CA LEU A 165 0.62 -0.58 8.81
C LEU A 165 -0.31 -1.36 9.73
N SER A 166 -1.04 -0.66 10.61
CA SER A 166 -2.02 -1.28 11.51
C SER A 166 -3.19 -1.87 10.74
N GLY A 167 -3.68 -1.18 9.70
CA GLY A 167 -4.73 -1.70 8.82
C GLY A 167 -4.29 -2.96 8.07
N ALA A 168 -3.07 -2.95 7.52
CA ALA A 168 -2.52 -4.13 6.85
C ALA A 168 -2.40 -5.34 7.82
N ALA A 169 -1.94 -5.09 9.05
CA ALA A 169 -1.85 -6.14 10.06
C ALA A 169 -3.22 -6.75 10.39
N ASN A 170 -4.25 -5.91 10.57
CA ASN A 170 -5.60 -6.38 10.84
C ASN A 170 -6.18 -7.19 9.67
N MET A 171 -5.95 -6.75 8.42
CA MET A 171 -6.39 -7.49 7.23
C MET A 171 -5.74 -8.87 7.13
N ILE A 172 -4.43 -8.99 7.40
CA ILE A 172 -3.73 -10.28 7.40
C ILE A 172 -4.31 -11.23 8.46
N LEU A 173 -4.62 -10.71 9.66
CA LEU A 173 -5.24 -11.50 10.72
C LEU A 173 -6.63 -12.00 10.31
N GLU A 174 -7.43 -11.16 9.67
CA GLU A 174 -8.76 -11.55 9.19
C GLU A 174 -8.69 -12.61 8.09
N LEU A 175 -7.80 -12.45 7.11
CA LEU A 175 -7.60 -13.45 6.07
C LEU A 175 -7.19 -14.81 6.67
N SER A 176 -6.34 -14.78 7.70
CA SER A 176 -5.94 -15.99 8.42
C SER A 176 -7.12 -16.64 9.14
N ARG A 177 -7.99 -15.84 9.77
CA ARG A 177 -9.22 -16.30 10.44
C ARG A 177 -10.19 -16.96 9.46
N GLN A 178 -10.47 -16.31 8.32
CA GLN A 178 -11.38 -16.86 7.31
C GLN A 178 -10.85 -18.16 6.70
N ALA A 179 -9.53 -18.23 6.43
CA ALA A 179 -8.89 -19.44 5.93
C ALA A 179 -8.90 -20.61 6.94
N GLU A 180 -9.02 -20.35 8.24
CA GLU A 180 -9.21 -21.38 9.26
C GLU A 180 -10.67 -21.86 9.33
N GLU A 181 -11.63 -20.94 9.16
CA GLU A 181 -13.06 -21.25 9.17
C GLU A 181 -13.45 -22.13 7.97
N GLU A 182 -13.01 -21.79 6.76
CA GLU A 182 -13.27 -22.58 5.55
C GLU A 182 -12.76 -24.03 5.67
N LYS A 183 -11.58 -24.24 6.27
CA LYS A 183 -11.05 -25.59 6.51
C LYS A 183 -11.92 -26.40 7.46
N SER A 184 -12.51 -25.75 8.47
CA SER A 184 -13.36 -26.43 9.45
C SER A 184 -14.73 -26.81 8.87
N GLU A 185 -15.24 -26.01 7.92
CA GLU A 185 -16.49 -26.31 7.21
C GLU A 185 -16.33 -27.51 6.28
N ASP A 186 -15.23 -27.58 5.52
CA ASP A 186 -14.92 -28.71 4.64
C ASP A 186 -14.76 -30.04 5.40
N GLU A 187 -14.13 -30.03 6.57
CA GLU A 187 -13.91 -31.25 7.37
C GLU A 187 -15.21 -31.76 8.04
N SER A 188 -16.11 -30.84 8.42
CA SER A 188 -17.43 -31.18 8.98
C SER A 188 -18.39 -31.80 7.95
N THR A 189 -18.25 -31.41 6.68
CA THR A 189 -19.11 -31.90 5.59
C THR A 189 -18.77 -33.34 5.20
N ILE A 190 -17.51 -33.76 5.37
CA ILE A 190 -17.05 -35.13 5.10
C ILE A 190 -17.50 -36.10 6.22
N SER A 191 -17.65 -35.62 7.45
CA SER A 191 -18.11 -36.41 8.60
C SER A 191 -19.63 -36.70 8.59
N GLY A 192 -20.42 -36.04 7.75
CA GLY A 192 -21.89 -36.15 7.72
C GLY A 192 -22.46 -37.22 6.77
N VAL A 193 -21.62 -38.00 6.09
CA VAL A 193 -22.04 -38.99 5.06
C VAL A 193 -21.81 -40.45 5.50
N ALA A 194 -21.77 -40.71 6.81
CA ALA A 194 -21.65 -42.07 7.36
C ALA A 194 -22.98 -42.61 7.91
#